data_AF-A0A1Y3NLZ2-F1
#
_entry.id   AF-A0A1Y3NLZ2-F1
#
_cell.length_a   1.000
_cell.length_b   1.000
_cell.length_c   1.000
_cell.angle_alpha   90.00
_cell.angle_beta   90.00
_cell.angle_gamma   90.00
#
_symmetry.space_group_name_H-M   'P 1'
#
loop_
_entity.id
_entity.type
_entity.pdbx_description
1 polymer ?
#
loop_
_entity_poly.entity_id
_entity_poly.type
_entity_poly.pdbx_seq_one_letter_code
_entity_poly.pdbx_strand_id
1 'polypeptide(L)'
;SRGELGIEHLGKYKEWIDEIRGYFAAHEGPIVAIVEPDAMGNMVSQNDNPVCQEAFETQMEALVYAITNLNLPNVGVYMDLAQVGWLGWGGNMRFLIPILQDLLNKVGTGVLRGFSSNISNNQPLVKPDPPEITLSGNQCQSEYEYMLKVKEELKKVGMVDFGWVVDTSRNGVTNIKTKGENWCNIKGAGIGRRPEANPPDLPGLDAVYWFKPPGESDGSDNKSIFGYDPSCASEDSLTDSPRAGMWFHKQFVELAVNANPSFKDEPPFEFPNWDEETPATTTTTVVSEPTTTVTEPTSTTEPSGCWAEAFGYKCCSPGNTYVITTDDSGAWGVENNEWCGIVKDPEDTCWARPLGYACCESCSFIITSDDDGDWSVNSDGNWCGCI
;
A
#
# COMPACT_ATOMS: atom_id res chain seq x y z
N SER A 1 8.11 0.05 -11.74
CA SER A 1 7.56 -0.86 -10.71
C SER A 1 8.68 -1.24 -9.75
N ARG A 2 8.35 -1.43 -8.47
CA ARG A 2 9.25 -1.96 -7.43
C ARG A 2 8.90 -3.40 -7.03
N GLY A 3 7.93 -4.02 -7.72
CA GLY A 3 7.50 -5.39 -7.45
C GLY A 3 8.66 -6.37 -7.64
N GLU A 4 8.68 -7.41 -6.82
CA GLU A 4 9.71 -8.45 -6.85
C GLU A 4 9.48 -9.53 -7.92
N LEU A 5 8.25 -9.58 -8.47
CA LEU A 5 7.82 -10.60 -9.44
C LEU A 5 7.63 -10.01 -10.84
N GLY A 6 8.19 -10.69 -11.83
CA GLY A 6 7.91 -10.51 -13.27
C GLY A 6 6.79 -11.42 -13.78
N ILE A 7 6.39 -11.26 -15.04
CA ILE A 7 5.28 -12.04 -15.66
C ILE A 7 5.56 -13.55 -15.69
N GLU A 8 6.82 -13.94 -15.72
CA GLU A 8 7.31 -15.31 -15.66
C GLU A 8 7.13 -15.97 -14.29
N HIS A 9 6.81 -15.19 -13.26
CA HIS A 9 6.72 -15.61 -11.87
C HIS A 9 5.28 -15.82 -11.36
N LEU A 10 4.29 -16.01 -12.25
CA LEU A 10 2.89 -16.25 -11.86
C LEU A 10 2.73 -17.41 -10.86
N GLY A 11 3.55 -18.46 -10.96
CA GLY A 11 3.55 -19.56 -9.98
C GLY A 11 3.88 -19.09 -8.56
N LYS A 12 4.93 -18.27 -8.40
CA LYS A 12 5.32 -17.69 -7.11
C LYS A 12 4.26 -16.74 -6.56
N TYR A 13 3.61 -15.96 -7.43
CA TYR A 13 2.49 -15.11 -7.02
C TYR A 13 1.34 -15.93 -6.42
N LYS A 14 1.02 -17.08 -7.02
CA LYS A 14 -0.02 -17.98 -6.50
C LYS A 14 0.36 -18.59 -5.16
N GLU A 15 1.62 -19.00 -5.00
CA GLU A 15 2.14 -19.49 -3.71
C GLU A 15 2.02 -18.42 -2.62
N TRP A 16 2.35 -17.16 -2.94
CA TRP A 16 2.18 -16.03 -2.02
C TRP A 16 0.71 -15.79 -1.63
N ILE A 17 -0.22 -15.86 -2.59
CA ILE A 17 -1.67 -15.78 -2.31
C ILE A 17 -2.13 -16.94 -1.41
N ASP A 18 -1.65 -18.16 -1.66
CA ASP A 18 -1.99 -19.33 -0.84
C ASP A 18 -1.49 -19.17 0.61
N GLU A 19 -0.32 -18.56 0.81
CA GLU A 19 0.21 -18.25 2.14
C GLU A 19 -0.67 -17.21 2.87
N ILE A 20 -1.00 -16.10 2.21
CA ILE A 20 -1.90 -15.06 2.75
C ILE A 20 -3.25 -15.67 3.13
N ARG A 21 -3.81 -16.50 2.25
CA ARG A 21 -5.05 -17.22 2.51
C ARG A 21 -4.96 -18.07 3.78
N GLY A 22 -3.82 -18.70 4.02
CA GLY A 22 -3.53 -19.45 5.25
C GLY A 22 -3.66 -18.59 6.51
N TYR A 23 -3.04 -17.41 6.52
CA TYR A 23 -3.16 -16.45 7.63
C TYR A 23 -4.58 -15.92 7.80
N PHE A 24 -5.27 -15.59 6.70
CA PHE A 24 -6.65 -15.10 6.75
C PHE A 24 -7.63 -16.14 7.29
N ALA A 25 -7.43 -17.41 6.95
CA ALA A 25 -8.24 -18.52 7.46
C ALA A 25 -8.01 -18.77 8.96
N ALA A 26 -6.80 -18.49 9.47
CA ALA A 26 -6.46 -18.64 10.87
C ALA A 26 -6.87 -17.43 11.74
N HIS A 27 -7.16 -16.28 11.13
CA HIS A 27 -7.52 -15.07 11.85
C HIS A 27 -8.96 -15.10 12.39
N GLU A 28 -9.12 -14.81 13.69
CA GLU A 28 -10.43 -14.61 14.30
C GLU A 28 -10.94 -13.18 14.02
N GLY A 29 -11.94 -13.07 13.13
CA GLY A 29 -12.60 -11.80 12.86
C GLY A 29 -12.71 -11.48 11.37
N PRO A 30 -13.41 -10.38 11.03
CA PRO A 30 -13.59 -9.96 9.65
C PRO A 30 -12.29 -9.34 9.10
N ILE A 31 -11.98 -9.66 7.85
CA ILE A 31 -10.88 -9.09 7.08
C ILE A 31 -11.46 -8.38 5.86
N VAL A 32 -10.89 -7.22 5.51
CA VAL A 32 -11.13 -6.55 4.23
C VAL A 32 -9.84 -6.62 3.43
N ALA A 33 -9.89 -7.23 2.25
CA ALA A 33 -8.73 -7.37 1.37
C ALA A 33 -8.92 -6.51 0.12
N ILE A 34 -8.02 -5.57 -0.11
CA ILE A 34 -7.93 -4.80 -1.35
C ILE A 34 -6.96 -5.52 -2.27
N VAL A 35 -7.44 -5.96 -3.44
CA VAL A 35 -6.66 -6.75 -4.39
C VAL A 35 -6.06 -5.84 -5.45
N GLU A 36 -4.72 -5.87 -5.52
CA GLU A 36 -3.89 -5.33 -6.59
C GLU A 36 -4.23 -3.89 -7.05
N PRO A 37 -3.97 -2.87 -6.21
CA PRO A 37 -4.00 -1.48 -6.65
C PRO A 37 -3.22 -1.26 -7.96
N ASP A 38 -3.73 -0.37 -8.81
CA ASP A 38 -3.22 -0.02 -10.15
C ASP A 38 -3.32 -1.11 -11.23
N ALA A 39 -3.59 -2.38 -10.90
CA ALA A 39 -3.65 -3.45 -11.89
C ALA A 39 -4.72 -3.20 -12.96
N MET A 40 -5.95 -2.91 -12.54
CA MET A 40 -7.05 -2.67 -13.48
C MET A 40 -6.82 -1.39 -14.31
N GLY A 41 -6.23 -0.36 -13.71
CA GLY A 41 -5.84 0.88 -14.41
C GLY A 41 -4.90 0.59 -15.58
N ASN A 42 -3.84 -0.17 -15.31
CA ASN A 42 -2.86 -0.58 -16.32
C ASN A 42 -3.44 -1.53 -17.37
N MET A 43 -4.33 -2.45 -17.00
CA MET A 43 -5.02 -3.33 -17.94
C MET A 43 -5.92 -2.57 -18.91
N VAL A 44 -6.63 -1.54 -18.45
CA VAL A 44 -7.44 -0.67 -19.31
C VAL A 44 -6.57 0.17 -20.24
N SER A 45 -5.45 0.69 -19.74
CA SER A 45 -4.48 1.51 -20.50
C SER A 45 -3.44 0.68 -21.26
N GLN A 46 -3.62 -0.63 -21.44
CA GLN A 46 -2.60 -1.51 -21.99
C GLN A 46 -2.07 -1.12 -23.38
N ASN A 47 -2.90 -0.48 -24.22
CA ASN A 47 -2.52 -0.11 -25.58
C ASN A 47 -1.50 1.04 -25.61
N ASP A 48 -1.35 1.76 -24.49
CA ASP A 48 -0.40 2.86 -24.35
C ASP A 48 0.98 2.37 -23.89
N ASN A 49 1.09 1.11 -23.44
CA ASN A 49 2.31 0.55 -22.88
C ASN A 49 2.51 -0.93 -23.27
N PRO A 50 3.52 -1.25 -24.10
CA PRO A 50 3.80 -2.62 -24.53
C PRO A 50 4.00 -3.62 -23.38
N VAL A 51 4.54 -3.19 -22.25
CA VAL A 51 4.74 -4.05 -21.07
C VAL A 51 3.39 -4.44 -20.46
N CYS A 52 2.44 -3.49 -20.37
CA CYS A 52 1.10 -3.77 -19.89
C CYS A 52 0.33 -4.69 -20.85
N GLN A 53 0.55 -4.53 -22.16
CA GLN A 53 -0.04 -5.40 -23.17
C GLN A 53 0.48 -6.85 -23.04
N GLU A 54 1.79 -7.02 -22.86
CA GLU A 54 2.41 -8.34 -22.65
C GLU A 54 1.92 -8.99 -21.35
N ALA A 55 1.77 -8.21 -20.29
CA ALA A 55 1.35 -8.70 -18.98
C ALA A 55 -0.16 -8.97 -18.85
N PHE A 56 -1.00 -8.56 -19.81
CA PHE A 56 -2.46 -8.54 -19.66
C PHE A 56 -3.06 -9.88 -19.24
N GLU A 57 -2.73 -10.96 -19.94
CA GLU A 57 -3.28 -12.30 -19.65
C GLU A 57 -2.77 -12.84 -18.31
N THR A 58 -1.48 -12.65 -18.00
CA THR A 58 -0.89 -13.02 -16.72
C THR A 58 -1.53 -12.26 -15.56
N GLN A 59 -1.76 -10.95 -15.72
CA GLN A 59 -2.43 -10.12 -14.73
C GLN A 59 -3.88 -10.56 -14.54
N MET A 60 -4.62 -10.85 -15.63
CA MET A 60 -5.98 -11.38 -15.55
C MET A 60 -6.02 -12.69 -14.76
N GLU A 61 -5.10 -13.62 -15.05
CA GLU A 61 -5.02 -14.89 -14.32
C GLU A 61 -4.67 -14.69 -12.84
N ALA A 62 -3.73 -13.79 -12.52
CA ALA A 62 -3.37 -13.43 -11.16
C ALA A 62 -4.56 -12.85 -10.38
N LEU A 63 -5.30 -11.90 -10.97
CA LEU A 63 -6.47 -11.28 -10.36
C LEU A 63 -7.59 -12.29 -10.09
N VAL A 64 -7.91 -13.14 -11.07
CA VAL A 64 -8.92 -14.20 -10.88
C VAL A 64 -8.50 -15.13 -9.74
N TYR A 65 -7.22 -15.50 -9.69
CA TYR A 65 -6.71 -16.39 -8.65
C TYR A 65 -6.77 -15.75 -7.26
N ALA A 66 -6.28 -14.52 -7.10
CA ALA A 66 -6.31 -13.79 -5.83
C ALA A 66 -7.75 -13.61 -5.33
N ILE A 67 -8.66 -13.11 -6.19
CA ILE A 67 -10.05 -12.89 -5.82
C ILE A 67 -10.74 -14.19 -5.39
N THR A 68 -10.53 -15.28 -6.14
CA THR A 68 -11.20 -16.55 -5.87
C THR A 68 -10.68 -17.21 -4.59
N ASN A 69 -9.38 -17.17 -4.34
CA ASN A 69 -8.77 -17.88 -3.22
C ASN A 69 -8.83 -17.11 -1.90
N LEU A 70 -8.84 -15.76 -1.95
CA LEU A 70 -9.00 -14.93 -0.76
C LEU A 70 -10.46 -14.77 -0.33
N ASN A 71 -11.44 -15.17 -1.14
CA ASN A 71 -12.85 -15.18 -0.76
C ASN A 71 -13.15 -16.30 0.27
N LEU A 72 -12.87 -16.00 1.53
CA LEU A 72 -13.15 -16.85 2.69
C LEU A 72 -14.39 -16.33 3.44
N PRO A 73 -15.05 -17.14 4.28
CA PRO A 73 -16.27 -16.72 5.00
C PRO A 73 -16.12 -15.45 5.85
N ASN A 74 -14.91 -15.14 6.30
CA ASN A 74 -14.58 -13.96 7.10
C ASN A 74 -13.90 -12.83 6.30
N VAL A 75 -13.68 -12.99 4.99
CA VAL A 75 -12.94 -12.02 4.17
C VAL A 75 -13.87 -11.34 3.15
N GLY A 76 -13.94 -10.01 3.19
CA GLY A 76 -14.53 -9.19 2.13
C GLY A 76 -13.47 -8.77 1.13
N VAL A 77 -13.51 -9.34 -0.09
CA VAL A 77 -12.55 -9.03 -1.16
C VAL A 77 -13.05 -7.89 -2.05
N TYR A 78 -12.24 -6.85 -2.21
CA TYR A 78 -12.49 -5.71 -3.09
C TYR A 78 -11.39 -5.60 -4.15
N MET A 79 -11.77 -5.53 -5.42
CA MET A 79 -10.83 -5.33 -6.51
C MET A 79 -10.61 -3.83 -6.74
N ASP A 80 -9.35 -3.40 -6.87
CA ASP A 80 -9.06 -2.00 -7.14
C ASP A 80 -9.43 -1.57 -8.56
N LEU A 81 -10.12 -0.43 -8.66
CA LEU A 81 -10.50 0.22 -9.91
C LEU A 81 -9.86 1.60 -10.06
N ALA A 82 -8.62 1.75 -9.59
CA ALA A 82 -7.85 2.98 -9.67
C ALA A 82 -8.64 4.19 -9.12
N GLN A 83 -8.86 5.23 -9.93
CA GLN A 83 -9.47 6.50 -9.48
C GLN A 83 -10.17 7.25 -10.62
N VAL A 84 -11.02 8.22 -10.29
CA VAL A 84 -11.89 8.95 -11.23
C VAL A 84 -11.13 9.66 -12.35
N GLY A 85 -9.97 10.23 -12.04
CA GLY A 85 -9.07 10.88 -13.00
C GLY A 85 -8.29 9.92 -13.89
N TRP A 86 -8.45 8.60 -13.71
CA TRP A 86 -7.91 7.57 -14.61
C TRP A 86 -9.04 6.83 -15.31
N LEU A 87 -9.86 6.08 -14.59
CA LEU A 87 -10.87 5.20 -15.18
C LEU A 87 -12.26 5.82 -15.25
N GLY A 88 -12.48 6.98 -14.62
CA GLY A 88 -13.74 7.73 -14.69
C GLY A 88 -13.97 8.45 -16.02
N TRP A 89 -12.92 8.65 -16.83
CA TRP A 89 -13.06 9.23 -18.16
C TRP A 89 -13.88 8.33 -19.08
N GLY A 90 -14.85 8.89 -19.81
CA GLY A 90 -15.74 8.12 -20.69
C GLY A 90 -15.01 7.26 -21.74
N GLY A 91 -13.82 7.69 -22.20
CA GLY A 91 -12.97 6.90 -23.08
C GLY A 91 -12.44 5.62 -22.43
N ASN A 92 -12.00 5.70 -21.17
CA ASN A 92 -11.46 4.55 -20.41
C ASN A 92 -12.58 3.67 -19.87
N MET A 93 -13.70 4.27 -19.42
CA MET A 93 -14.90 3.54 -18.98
C MET A 93 -15.40 2.55 -20.05
N ARG A 94 -15.30 2.92 -21.33
CA ARG A 94 -15.67 2.05 -22.47
C ARG A 94 -14.88 0.74 -22.50
N PHE A 95 -13.62 0.76 -22.07
CA PHE A 95 -12.75 -0.42 -22.02
C PHE A 95 -12.82 -1.14 -20.67
N LEU A 96 -13.02 -0.40 -19.58
CA LEU A 96 -13.16 -0.94 -18.24
C LEU A 96 -14.30 -1.97 -18.15
N ILE A 97 -15.49 -1.63 -18.63
CA ILE A 97 -16.68 -2.47 -18.43
C ILE A 97 -16.56 -3.86 -19.10
N PRO A 98 -16.08 -3.98 -20.36
CA PRO A 98 -15.78 -5.30 -20.95
C PRO A 98 -14.73 -6.10 -20.19
N ILE A 99 -13.66 -5.47 -19.69
CA ILE A 99 -12.60 -6.17 -18.93
C ILE A 99 -13.16 -6.66 -17.58
N LEU A 100 -13.94 -5.84 -16.87
CA LEU A 100 -14.62 -6.26 -15.65
C LEU A 100 -15.62 -7.37 -15.91
N GLN A 101 -16.37 -7.31 -17.01
CA GLN A 101 -17.30 -8.37 -17.35
C GLN A 101 -16.56 -9.71 -17.57
N ASP A 102 -15.41 -9.71 -18.25
CA ASP A 102 -14.60 -10.92 -18.42
C ASP A 102 -14.02 -11.43 -17.09
N LEU A 103 -13.45 -10.55 -16.28
CA LEU A 103 -12.95 -10.88 -14.93
C LEU A 103 -14.05 -11.52 -14.06
N LEU A 104 -15.21 -10.86 -13.96
CA LEU A 104 -16.35 -11.31 -13.15
C LEU A 104 -16.95 -12.62 -13.67
N ASN A 105 -16.94 -12.87 -14.98
CA ASN A 105 -17.37 -14.14 -15.55
C ASN A 105 -16.40 -15.29 -15.19
N LYS A 106 -15.10 -15.02 -15.11
CA LYS A 106 -14.08 -16.01 -14.70
C LYS A 106 -14.14 -16.30 -13.19
N VAL A 107 -14.33 -15.26 -12.39
CA VAL A 107 -14.43 -15.34 -10.92
C VAL A 107 -15.75 -16.02 -10.49
N GLY A 108 -16.85 -15.71 -11.17
CA GLY A 108 -18.18 -16.20 -10.83
C GLY A 108 -18.95 -15.26 -9.88
N THR A 109 -20.24 -15.54 -9.73
CA THR A 109 -21.16 -14.70 -8.95
C THR A 109 -21.02 -14.93 -7.45
N GLY A 110 -21.10 -13.84 -6.66
CA GLY A 110 -21.09 -13.92 -5.19
C GLY A 110 -19.71 -14.13 -4.56
N VAL A 111 -18.64 -14.09 -5.34
CA VAL A 111 -17.26 -14.24 -4.85
C VAL A 111 -16.63 -12.89 -4.50
N LEU A 112 -16.74 -11.90 -5.39
CA LEU A 112 -16.23 -10.56 -5.14
C LEU A 112 -17.26 -9.75 -4.33
N ARG A 113 -16.84 -9.16 -3.21
CA ARG A 113 -17.69 -8.27 -2.41
C ARG A 113 -17.94 -6.96 -3.12
N GLY A 114 -16.91 -6.37 -3.72
CA GLY A 114 -17.03 -5.09 -4.40
C GLY A 114 -15.74 -4.58 -5.01
N PHE A 115 -15.64 -3.26 -5.10
CA PHE A 115 -14.49 -2.56 -5.68
C PHE A 115 -13.91 -1.52 -4.73
N SER A 116 -12.64 -1.20 -4.89
CA SER A 116 -12.03 -0.02 -4.27
C SER A 116 -11.71 1.05 -5.29
N SER A 117 -11.60 2.29 -4.82
CA SER A 117 -11.02 3.36 -5.62
C SER A 117 -10.27 4.37 -4.76
N ASN A 118 -9.52 5.22 -5.44
CA ASN A 118 -8.68 6.28 -4.88
C ASN A 118 -7.50 5.79 -4.02
N ILE A 119 -7.22 4.47 -4.00
CA ILE A 119 -6.13 3.89 -3.21
C ILE A 119 -4.84 4.66 -3.52
N SER A 120 -4.21 5.21 -2.49
CA SER A 120 -2.99 6.03 -2.62
C SER A 120 -3.12 7.27 -3.50
N ASN A 121 -4.32 7.82 -3.73
CA ASN A 121 -4.51 9.04 -4.52
C ASN A 121 -5.17 10.16 -3.69
N ASN A 122 -5.46 11.28 -4.34
CA ASN A 122 -5.91 12.51 -3.70
C ASN A 122 -7.20 13.05 -4.35
N GLN A 123 -7.95 12.22 -5.08
CA GLN A 123 -9.17 12.67 -5.73
C GLN A 123 -10.25 12.97 -4.70
N PRO A 124 -11.10 13.98 -4.94
CA PRO A 124 -12.14 14.36 -4.00
C PRO A 124 -13.18 13.24 -3.85
N LEU A 125 -13.56 12.95 -2.60
CA LEU A 125 -14.61 11.97 -2.29
C LEU A 125 -15.97 12.39 -2.89
N VAL A 126 -16.31 13.68 -2.75
CA VAL A 126 -17.52 14.31 -3.30
C VAL A 126 -17.14 15.53 -4.12
N LYS A 127 -17.97 15.92 -5.08
CA LYS A 127 -17.70 17.05 -5.98
C LYS A 127 -17.38 18.33 -5.19
N PRO A 128 -16.18 18.91 -5.35
CA PRO A 128 -15.81 20.13 -4.63
C PRO A 128 -16.40 21.40 -5.26
N ASP A 129 -16.38 22.49 -4.50
CA ASP A 129 -16.67 23.85 -4.97
C ASP A 129 -15.48 24.77 -4.63
N PRO A 130 -14.73 25.27 -5.64
CA PRO A 130 -14.93 25.05 -7.07
C PRO A 130 -14.63 23.60 -7.50
N PRO A 131 -15.16 23.14 -8.66
CA PRO A 131 -14.89 21.82 -9.20
C PRO A 131 -13.39 21.54 -9.37
N GLU A 132 -13.01 20.26 -9.29
CA GLU A 132 -11.62 19.82 -9.38
C GLU A 132 -11.06 20.12 -10.78
N ILE A 133 -10.06 20.99 -10.84
CA ILE A 133 -9.52 21.52 -12.08
C ILE A 133 -8.93 20.41 -12.96
N THR A 134 -8.30 19.41 -12.34
CA THR A 134 -7.70 18.28 -13.05
C THR A 134 -8.73 17.30 -13.64
N LEU A 135 -10.01 17.42 -13.25
CA LEU A 135 -11.13 16.66 -13.79
C LEU A 135 -11.97 17.49 -14.78
N SER A 136 -11.52 18.68 -15.19
CA SER A 136 -12.26 19.50 -16.16
C SER A 136 -12.54 18.74 -17.45
N GLY A 137 -13.83 18.60 -17.80
CA GLY A 137 -14.29 17.85 -18.98
C GLY A 137 -14.57 16.36 -18.71
N ASN A 138 -14.26 15.85 -17.51
CA ASN A 138 -14.66 14.52 -17.08
C ASN A 138 -16.14 14.52 -16.68
N GLN A 139 -16.84 13.41 -16.95
CA GLN A 139 -18.25 13.23 -16.58
C GLN A 139 -18.44 13.10 -15.07
N CYS A 140 -17.40 12.62 -14.37
CA CYS A 140 -17.35 12.49 -12.92
C CYS A 140 -16.35 13.52 -12.36
N GLN A 141 -16.73 14.23 -11.31
CA GLN A 141 -15.91 15.23 -10.59
C GLN A 141 -15.48 14.73 -9.20
N SER A 142 -15.76 13.48 -8.87
CA SER A 142 -15.44 12.86 -7.58
C SER A 142 -15.49 11.34 -7.63
N GLU A 143 -14.90 10.70 -6.63
CA GLU A 143 -14.90 9.25 -6.45
C GLU A 143 -16.31 8.68 -6.24
N TYR A 144 -17.19 9.41 -5.52
CA TYR A 144 -18.57 8.97 -5.34
C TYR A 144 -19.35 8.98 -6.67
N GLU A 145 -19.20 10.02 -7.49
CA GLU A 145 -19.80 10.05 -8.83
C GLU A 145 -19.21 8.97 -9.75
N TYR A 146 -17.92 8.66 -9.61
CA TYR A 146 -17.25 7.57 -10.33
C TYR A 146 -17.83 6.20 -9.96
N MET A 147 -17.96 5.90 -8.66
CA MET A 147 -18.60 4.68 -8.18
C MET A 147 -20.00 4.52 -8.79
N LEU A 148 -20.84 5.56 -8.67
CA LEU A 148 -22.22 5.51 -9.18
C LEU A 148 -22.23 5.21 -10.68
N LYS A 149 -21.30 5.80 -11.43
CA LYS A 149 -21.19 5.60 -12.87
C LYS A 149 -20.76 4.17 -13.23
N VAL A 150 -19.75 3.62 -12.56
CA VAL A 150 -19.32 2.22 -12.79
C VAL A 150 -20.45 1.26 -12.46
N LYS A 151 -21.15 1.44 -11.33
CA LYS A 151 -22.31 0.62 -10.95
C LYS A 151 -23.44 0.70 -11.97
N GLU A 152 -23.70 1.89 -12.52
CA GLU A 152 -24.69 2.10 -13.57
C GLU A 152 -24.34 1.30 -14.85
N GLU A 153 -23.07 1.35 -15.28
CA GLU A 153 -22.63 0.66 -16.50
C GLU A 153 -22.56 -0.86 -16.31
N LEU A 154 -22.09 -1.36 -15.16
CA LEU A 154 -22.10 -2.80 -14.85
C LEU A 154 -23.53 -3.36 -14.84
N LYS A 155 -24.49 -2.59 -14.30
CA LYS A 155 -25.91 -2.99 -14.30
C LYS A 155 -26.45 -3.20 -15.71
N LYS A 156 -25.98 -2.44 -16.72
CA LYS A 156 -26.41 -2.60 -18.12
C LYS A 156 -25.96 -3.92 -18.73
N VAL A 157 -24.88 -4.53 -18.21
CA VAL A 157 -24.38 -5.84 -18.62
C VAL A 157 -24.79 -6.96 -17.66
N GLY A 158 -25.75 -6.71 -16.78
CA GLY A 158 -26.32 -7.71 -15.85
C GLY A 158 -25.49 -7.96 -14.60
N MET A 159 -24.47 -7.15 -14.34
CA MET A 159 -23.59 -7.26 -13.17
C MET A 159 -24.06 -6.25 -12.10
N VAL A 160 -24.47 -6.74 -10.94
CA VAL A 160 -25.12 -5.94 -9.87
C VAL A 160 -24.61 -6.32 -8.48
N ASP A 161 -25.07 -5.58 -7.46
CA ASP A 161 -24.88 -5.90 -6.04
C ASP A 161 -23.44 -5.86 -5.51
N PHE A 162 -22.60 -5.00 -6.09
CA PHE A 162 -21.24 -4.76 -5.61
C PHE A 162 -21.17 -3.66 -4.55
N GLY A 163 -20.45 -3.95 -3.47
CA GLY A 163 -19.96 -2.98 -2.50
C GLY A 163 -18.93 -2.02 -3.09
N TRP A 164 -18.59 -0.97 -2.35
CA TRP A 164 -17.52 -0.06 -2.75
C TRP A 164 -16.84 0.59 -1.55
N VAL A 165 -15.51 0.66 -1.57
CA VAL A 165 -14.71 1.37 -0.57
C VAL A 165 -13.85 2.44 -1.24
N VAL A 166 -13.66 3.58 -0.58
CA VAL A 166 -12.86 4.70 -1.13
C VAL A 166 -11.75 5.07 -0.15
N ASP A 167 -10.54 5.23 -0.65
CA ASP A 167 -9.44 5.79 0.13
C ASP A 167 -9.64 7.30 0.33
N THR A 168 -9.60 7.76 1.57
CA THR A 168 -9.69 9.17 1.94
C THR A 168 -8.48 9.63 2.75
N SER A 169 -7.40 8.85 2.76
CA SER A 169 -6.19 9.12 3.54
C SER A 169 -5.55 10.47 3.25
N ARG A 170 -5.65 10.97 2.01
CA ARG A 170 -4.90 12.15 1.54
C ARG A 170 -5.69 13.12 0.67
N ASN A 171 -7.02 13.09 0.71
CA ASN A 171 -7.89 13.89 -0.16
C ASN A 171 -8.68 15.01 0.55
N GLY A 172 -8.18 15.52 1.69
CA GLY A 172 -8.83 16.62 2.42
C GLY A 172 -8.78 17.97 1.70
N VAL A 173 -7.80 18.16 0.82
CA VAL A 173 -7.63 19.39 0.04
C VAL A 173 -7.73 19.09 -1.45
N THR A 174 -8.49 19.90 -2.17
CA THR A 174 -8.73 19.80 -3.61
C THR A 174 -8.01 20.90 -4.38
N ASN A 175 -7.92 20.77 -5.70
CA ASN A 175 -7.29 21.75 -6.60
C ASN A 175 -5.80 22.03 -6.27
N ILE A 176 -5.08 21.01 -5.79
CA ILE A 176 -3.66 21.08 -5.43
C ILE A 176 -2.71 20.55 -6.51
N LYS A 177 -3.25 19.98 -7.58
CA LYS A 177 -2.48 19.42 -8.70
C LYS A 177 -2.59 20.31 -9.94
N THR A 178 -1.50 20.49 -10.66
CA THR A 178 -1.51 21.07 -12.01
C THR A 178 -1.91 20.04 -13.06
N LYS A 179 -1.70 18.75 -12.81
CA LYS A 179 -2.07 17.64 -13.71
C LYS A 179 -2.72 16.47 -12.98
N GLY A 180 -3.71 15.84 -13.62
CA GLY A 180 -4.46 14.73 -13.05
C GLY A 180 -3.60 13.49 -12.80
N GLU A 181 -2.60 13.25 -13.66
CA GLU A 181 -1.67 12.13 -13.59
C GLU A 181 -0.60 12.25 -12.50
N ASN A 182 -0.44 13.41 -11.85
CA ASN A 182 0.49 13.54 -10.74
C ASN A 182 -0.06 12.80 -9.51
N TRP A 183 0.76 11.92 -8.92
CA TRP A 183 0.39 11.07 -7.78
C TRP A 183 1.41 11.05 -6.64
N CYS A 184 2.69 11.27 -6.94
CA CYS A 184 3.76 11.01 -5.97
C CYS A 184 3.99 12.20 -5.02
N ASN A 185 3.78 11.97 -3.73
CA ASN A 185 3.97 12.89 -2.61
C ASN A 185 3.36 14.28 -2.86
N ILE A 186 2.09 14.35 -3.29
CA ILE A 186 1.45 15.60 -3.69
C ILE A 186 1.49 16.65 -2.55
N LYS A 187 2.17 17.76 -2.83
CA LYS A 187 2.30 18.93 -1.96
C LYS A 187 0.96 19.61 -1.77
N GLY A 188 0.70 20.03 -0.54
CA GLY A 188 -0.55 20.66 -0.13
C GLY A 188 -1.68 19.66 0.13
N ALA A 189 -1.43 18.36 0.04
CA ALA A 189 -2.41 17.36 0.43
C ALA A 189 -2.76 17.49 1.92
N GLY A 190 -3.97 17.05 2.27
CA GLY A 190 -4.48 17.01 3.63
C GLY A 190 -5.15 15.66 3.90
N ILE A 191 -5.14 15.24 5.16
CA ILE A 191 -5.93 14.09 5.58
C ILE A 191 -7.41 14.37 5.30
N GLY A 192 -8.08 13.44 4.61
CA GLY A 192 -9.49 13.57 4.24
C GLY A 192 -10.45 13.06 5.31
N ARG A 193 -11.68 12.76 4.87
CA ARG A 193 -12.74 12.21 5.74
C ARG A 193 -12.21 11.01 6.53
N ARG A 194 -12.55 10.95 7.82
CA ARG A 194 -12.14 9.84 8.70
C ARG A 194 -12.79 8.53 8.26
N PRO A 195 -12.16 7.38 8.58
CA PRO A 195 -12.77 6.08 8.33
C PRO A 195 -14.18 5.99 8.90
N GLU A 196 -15.13 5.62 8.05
CA GLU A 196 -16.54 5.50 8.40
C GLU A 196 -17.18 4.41 7.56
N ALA A 197 -17.77 3.43 8.23
CA ALA A 197 -18.55 2.38 7.57
C ALA A 197 -19.97 2.87 7.27
N ASN A 198 -20.50 2.52 6.10
CA ASN A 198 -21.85 2.86 5.62
C ASN A 198 -22.22 4.33 5.85
N PRO A 199 -21.43 5.29 5.33
CA PRO A 199 -21.68 6.72 5.53
C PRO A 199 -23.10 7.10 5.05
N PRO A 200 -23.96 7.67 5.91
CA PRO A 200 -25.39 7.84 5.62
C PRO A 200 -25.67 8.86 4.51
N ASP A 201 -24.75 9.80 4.29
CA ASP A 201 -24.79 10.82 3.24
C ASP A 201 -24.28 10.30 1.88
N LEU A 202 -23.64 9.13 1.84
CA LEU A 202 -23.07 8.52 0.63
C LEU A 202 -23.57 7.08 0.43
N PRO A 203 -24.88 6.90 0.20
CA PRO A 203 -25.48 5.58 0.07
C PRO A 203 -24.85 4.76 -1.06
N GLY A 204 -24.56 3.49 -0.76
CA GLY A 204 -23.93 2.56 -1.70
C GLY A 204 -22.41 2.45 -1.54
N LEU A 205 -21.79 3.28 -0.71
CA LEU A 205 -20.46 2.98 -0.16
C LEU A 205 -20.60 2.02 1.02
N ASP A 206 -19.76 0.98 1.03
CA ASP A 206 -19.57 0.13 2.21
C ASP A 206 -18.74 0.87 3.26
N ALA A 207 -17.71 1.62 2.85
CA ALA A 207 -16.90 2.45 3.74
C ALA A 207 -16.10 3.53 2.99
N VAL A 208 -15.72 4.57 3.72
CA VAL A 208 -14.50 5.32 3.44
C VAL A 208 -13.43 4.87 4.44
N TYR A 209 -12.18 4.76 4.01
CA TYR A 209 -11.09 4.29 4.86
C TYR A 209 -9.76 4.92 4.44
N TRP A 210 -8.72 4.79 5.26
CA TRP A 210 -7.37 5.23 4.92
C TRP A 210 -6.54 4.00 4.56
N PHE A 211 -6.44 3.72 3.25
CA PHE A 211 -5.72 2.54 2.76
C PHE A 211 -4.24 2.82 2.58
N LYS A 212 -3.88 3.94 1.94
CA LYS A 212 -2.51 4.45 1.98
C LYS A 212 -2.23 5.05 3.36
N PRO A 213 -1.26 4.53 4.14
CA PRO A 213 -0.96 5.10 5.44
C PRO A 213 -0.42 6.53 5.30
N PRO A 214 -1.05 7.53 5.94
CA PRO A 214 -0.58 8.91 5.91
C PRO A 214 0.86 9.02 6.45
N GLY A 215 1.75 9.63 5.66
CA GLY A 215 3.15 9.81 6.03
C GLY A 215 4.10 8.78 5.44
N GLU A 216 3.63 7.69 4.86
CA GLU A 216 4.50 6.84 4.05
C GLU A 216 4.70 7.44 2.66
N SER A 217 5.95 7.62 2.25
CA SER A 217 6.25 8.17 0.93
C SER A 217 5.76 7.27 -0.21
N ASP A 218 5.44 7.91 -1.34
CA ASP A 218 5.10 7.26 -2.60
C ASP A 218 6.35 6.92 -3.44
N GLY A 219 7.49 7.54 -3.13
CA GLY A 219 8.73 7.42 -3.88
C GLY A 219 9.65 8.62 -3.71
N SER A 220 10.94 8.43 -4.02
CA SER A 220 11.93 9.50 -3.89
C SER A 220 12.05 10.35 -5.16
N ASP A 221 12.26 11.66 -4.97
CA ASP A 221 12.63 12.66 -5.98
C ASP A 221 14.12 12.60 -6.36
N ASN A 222 14.91 11.81 -5.64
CA ASN A 222 16.31 11.58 -5.95
C ASN A 222 16.50 10.53 -7.06
N LYS A 223 16.97 10.99 -8.23
CA LYS A 223 17.25 10.17 -9.42
C LYS A 223 18.23 9.02 -9.20
N SER A 224 19.05 9.09 -8.16
CA SER A 224 20.05 8.06 -7.84
C SER A 224 19.47 6.91 -7.02
N ILE A 225 18.24 7.02 -6.54
CA ILE A 225 17.60 5.98 -5.73
C ILE A 225 16.94 4.92 -6.63
N PHE A 226 17.13 3.65 -6.29
CA PHE A 226 16.43 2.54 -6.96
C PHE A 226 14.91 2.71 -6.86
N GLY A 227 14.23 2.45 -7.97
CA GLY A 227 12.79 2.70 -8.08
C GLY A 227 12.43 4.19 -8.12
N TYR A 228 13.35 5.07 -8.50
CA TYR A 228 13.03 6.44 -8.87
C TYR A 228 11.96 6.46 -9.97
N ASP A 229 10.96 7.32 -9.77
CA ASP A 229 9.93 7.59 -10.75
C ASP A 229 9.92 9.10 -11.04
N PRO A 230 9.97 9.54 -12.32
CA PRO A 230 9.89 10.95 -12.68
C PRO A 230 8.67 11.69 -12.09
N SER A 231 7.56 10.98 -11.84
CA SER A 231 6.38 11.57 -11.20
C SER A 231 6.67 12.08 -9.78
N CYS A 232 7.68 11.54 -9.08
CA CYS A 232 8.10 12.01 -7.75
C CYS A 232 8.91 13.30 -7.77
N ALA A 233 9.40 13.71 -8.94
CA ALA A 233 10.10 14.98 -9.15
C ALA A 233 9.23 16.00 -9.91
N SER A 234 7.90 15.82 -9.90
CA SER A 234 6.98 16.76 -10.52
C SER A 234 6.92 18.10 -9.75
N GLU A 235 6.38 19.15 -10.36
CA GLU A 235 6.18 20.45 -9.68
C GLU A 235 5.17 20.40 -8.52
N ASP A 236 4.30 19.39 -8.56
CA ASP A 236 3.29 19.14 -7.53
C ASP A 236 3.82 18.25 -6.40
N SER A 237 5.00 17.65 -6.54
CA SER A 237 5.56 16.74 -5.55
C SER A 237 6.32 17.49 -4.44
N LEU A 238 6.21 16.99 -3.21
CA LEU A 238 7.10 17.38 -2.12
C LEU A 238 8.53 16.92 -2.43
N THR A 239 9.49 17.83 -2.24
CA THR A 239 10.92 17.55 -2.36
C THR A 239 11.47 16.88 -1.10
N ASP A 240 12.67 16.34 -1.22
CA ASP A 240 13.41 15.68 -0.14
C ASP A 240 12.66 14.43 0.35
N SER A 241 12.04 13.74 -0.61
CA SER A 241 11.19 12.60 -0.36
C SER A 241 12.00 11.31 -0.21
N PRO A 242 11.72 10.50 0.82
CA PRO A 242 12.41 9.24 1.02
C PRO A 242 11.92 8.18 0.00
N ARG A 243 12.43 6.96 0.11
CA ARG A 243 11.96 5.86 -0.74
C ARG A 243 10.49 5.55 -0.44
N ALA A 244 9.80 4.97 -1.41
CA ALA A 244 8.42 4.57 -1.19
C ALA A 244 8.28 3.59 -0.02
N GLY A 245 7.20 3.75 0.75
CA GLY A 245 6.95 2.99 1.97
C GLY A 245 7.68 3.55 3.20
N MET A 246 8.73 4.36 3.03
CA MET A 246 9.45 4.93 4.17
C MET A 246 8.73 6.14 4.78
N TRP A 247 8.95 6.35 6.07
CA TRP A 247 8.41 7.49 6.80
C TRP A 247 8.88 8.82 6.23
N PHE A 248 7.92 9.66 5.85
CA PHE A 248 8.10 10.99 5.32
C PHE A 248 7.46 12.02 6.26
N HIS A 249 8.22 12.43 7.28
CA HIS A 249 7.74 13.32 8.33
C HIS A 249 7.15 14.64 7.78
N LYS A 250 7.78 15.25 6.77
CA LYS A 250 7.29 16.48 6.11
C LYS A 250 5.90 16.30 5.51
N GLN A 251 5.67 15.18 4.80
CA GLN A 251 4.35 14.85 4.26
C GLN A 251 3.34 14.63 5.38
N PHE A 252 3.70 13.86 6.42
CA PHE A 252 2.80 13.60 7.56
C PHE A 252 2.34 14.90 8.24
N VAL A 253 3.27 15.82 8.53
CA VAL A 253 2.95 17.12 9.14
C VAL A 253 2.05 17.95 8.22
N GLU A 254 2.35 18.03 6.92
CA GLU A 254 1.52 18.76 5.96
C GLU A 254 0.10 18.18 5.88
N LEU A 255 0.00 16.85 5.80
CA LEU A 255 -1.27 16.11 5.82
C LEU A 255 -2.11 16.40 7.07
N ALA A 256 -1.49 16.44 8.25
CA ALA A 256 -2.16 16.71 9.51
C ALA A 256 -2.61 18.18 9.64
N VAL A 257 -1.77 19.12 9.23
CA VAL A 257 -2.09 20.56 9.26
C VAL A 257 -3.23 20.90 8.30
N ASN A 258 -3.23 20.28 7.12
CA ASN A 258 -4.23 20.51 6.08
C ASN A 258 -5.45 19.59 6.18
N ALA A 259 -5.59 18.84 7.28
CA ALA A 259 -6.68 17.90 7.45
C ALA A 259 -8.05 18.58 7.31
N ASN A 260 -8.95 17.93 6.56
CA ASN A 260 -10.31 18.37 6.34
C ASN A 260 -11.26 17.16 6.33
N PRO A 261 -12.13 17.00 7.35
CA PRO A 261 -12.33 17.91 8.49
C PRO A 261 -11.08 18.11 9.36
N SER A 262 -10.96 19.27 10.00
CA SER A 262 -9.81 19.60 10.82
C SER A 262 -9.79 18.77 12.09
N PHE A 263 -8.62 18.28 12.51
CA PHE A 263 -8.46 17.64 13.82
C PHE A 263 -8.79 18.58 15.00
N LYS A 264 -8.80 19.90 14.80
CA LYS A 264 -9.20 20.86 15.83
C LYS A 264 -10.70 20.83 16.13
N ASP A 265 -11.49 20.38 15.17
CA ASP A 265 -12.94 20.31 15.28
C ASP A 265 -13.40 18.98 15.89
N GLU A 266 -12.47 18.03 16.08
CA GLU A 266 -12.72 16.75 16.73
C GLU A 266 -12.62 16.88 18.26
N PRO A 267 -13.44 16.14 19.02
CA PRO A 267 -13.25 16.06 20.45
C PRO A 267 -11.83 15.54 20.74
N PRO A 268 -11.15 16.04 21.78
CA PRO A 268 -9.85 15.52 22.17
C PRO A 268 -9.94 14.00 22.32
N PHE A 269 -8.97 13.27 21.75
CA PHE A 269 -8.88 11.84 21.97
C PHE A 269 -8.69 11.59 23.48
N GLU A 270 -9.70 11.00 24.10
CA GLU A 270 -9.56 10.50 25.47
C GLU A 270 -8.84 9.17 25.39
N PHE A 271 -7.58 9.15 25.85
CA PHE A 271 -6.86 7.90 26.01
C PHE A 271 -7.69 6.98 26.92
N PRO A 272 -7.97 5.73 26.50
CA PRO A 272 -8.62 4.79 27.39
C PRO A 272 -7.83 4.70 28.68
N ASN A 273 -8.54 4.65 29.81
CA ASN A 273 -7.91 4.47 31.10
C ASN A 273 -7.38 3.03 31.19
N TRP A 274 -6.11 2.84 30.83
CA TRP A 274 -5.45 1.54 30.85
C TRP A 274 -5.33 0.94 32.25
N ASP A 275 -5.58 1.74 33.31
CA ASP A 275 -5.60 1.31 34.70
C ASP A 275 -6.97 0.78 35.16
N GLU A 276 -8.03 0.93 34.35
CA GLU A 276 -9.33 0.31 34.64
C GLU A 276 -9.38 -1.11 34.06
N GLU A 277 -9.26 -2.10 34.95
CA GLU A 277 -9.61 -3.50 34.65
C GLU A 277 -11.07 -3.55 34.17
N THR A 278 -11.25 -3.60 32.85
CA THR A 278 -12.52 -4.04 32.27
C THR A 278 -12.75 -5.49 32.72
N PRO A 279 -13.97 -5.89 33.14
CA PRO A 279 -14.21 -7.27 33.53
C PRO A 279 -14.06 -8.17 32.30
N ALA A 280 -12.90 -8.80 32.17
CA ALA A 280 -12.69 -9.85 31.19
C ALA A 280 -13.67 -10.98 31.50
N THR A 281 -14.66 -11.19 30.61
CA THR A 281 -15.46 -12.40 30.62
C THR A 281 -14.54 -13.54 30.20
N THR A 282 -13.91 -14.16 31.19
CA THR A 282 -12.93 -15.22 30.99
C THR A 282 -13.70 -16.48 30.56
N THR A 283 -13.70 -16.78 29.27
CA THR A 283 -14.04 -18.12 28.80
C THR A 283 -12.73 -18.91 28.81
N THR A 284 -12.52 -19.73 29.83
CA THR A 284 -11.30 -20.52 29.98
C THR A 284 -11.31 -21.68 29.00
N THR A 285 -10.78 -21.47 27.80
CA THR A 285 -10.40 -22.57 26.90
C THR A 285 -8.99 -23.00 27.27
N VAL A 286 -8.86 -24.14 27.97
CA VAL A 286 -7.57 -24.75 28.25
C VAL A 286 -7.02 -25.32 26.94
N VAL A 287 -6.09 -24.60 26.32
CA VAL A 287 -5.28 -25.10 25.21
C VAL A 287 -3.99 -25.66 25.81
N SER A 288 -3.79 -26.97 25.69
CA SER A 288 -2.53 -27.63 26.02
C SER A 288 -1.47 -27.30 24.98
N GLU A 289 -0.32 -26.79 25.43
CA GLU A 289 0.88 -26.55 24.61
C GLU A 289 1.33 -27.83 23.88
N PRO A 290 1.65 -27.78 22.58
CA PRO A 290 2.41 -28.84 21.94
C PRO A 290 3.88 -28.72 22.34
N THR A 291 4.40 -29.76 23.01
CA THR A 291 5.83 -29.92 23.25
C THR A 291 6.53 -30.30 21.95
N THR A 292 7.09 -29.33 21.25
CA THR A 292 7.96 -29.57 20.10
C THR A 292 9.40 -29.72 20.58
N THR A 293 9.97 -30.90 20.37
CA THR A 293 11.38 -31.20 20.70
C THR A 293 12.26 -30.60 19.59
N VAL A 294 12.88 -29.46 19.86
CA VAL A 294 13.85 -28.85 18.95
C VAL A 294 15.14 -29.67 19.02
N THR A 295 15.51 -30.26 17.89
CA THR A 295 16.81 -30.91 17.73
C THR A 295 17.78 -29.85 17.20
N GLU A 296 18.87 -29.65 17.93
CA GLU A 296 19.98 -28.75 17.63
C GLU A 296 20.56 -29.06 16.23
N PRO A 297 20.66 -28.08 15.30
CA PRO A 297 21.43 -28.29 14.09
C PRO A 297 22.91 -28.11 14.41
N THR A 298 23.63 -29.21 14.20
CA THR A 298 25.08 -29.30 14.13
C THR A 298 25.68 -28.17 13.30
N SER A 299 26.67 -27.51 13.91
CA SER A 299 27.67 -26.64 13.28
C SER A 299 28.13 -27.19 11.93
N THR A 300 27.80 -26.45 10.88
CA THR A 300 28.50 -26.48 9.59
C THR A 300 28.89 -25.05 9.24
N THR A 301 30.19 -24.80 9.36
CA THR A 301 31.00 -23.77 8.66
C THR A 301 30.21 -22.78 7.80
N GLU A 302 30.07 -21.56 8.32
CA GLU A 302 29.83 -20.33 7.55
C GLU A 302 30.87 -20.22 6.42
N PRO A 303 30.47 -20.22 5.13
CA PRO A 303 31.28 -19.57 4.14
C PRO A 303 31.08 -18.06 4.31
N SER A 304 32.19 -17.32 4.38
CA SER A 304 32.24 -15.86 4.27
C SER A 304 31.82 -15.38 2.86
N GLY A 305 30.66 -15.82 2.39
CA GLY A 305 30.16 -15.67 1.03
C GLY A 305 28.66 -15.37 1.04
N CYS A 306 28.21 -14.74 -0.04
CA CYS A 306 26.87 -14.22 -0.18
C CYS A 306 25.77 -15.28 0.00
N TRP A 307 24.85 -15.09 0.97
CA TRP A 307 23.73 -16.02 1.16
C TRP A 307 22.72 -15.97 -0.02
N ALA A 308 22.55 -14.80 -0.66
CA ALA A 308 21.57 -14.63 -1.74
C ALA A 308 21.94 -15.35 -3.06
N GLU A 309 23.21 -15.74 -3.24
CA GLU A 309 23.64 -16.52 -4.41
C GLU A 309 22.97 -17.89 -4.47
N ALA A 310 22.58 -18.46 -3.32
CA ALA A 310 21.83 -19.71 -3.26
C ALA A 310 20.45 -19.60 -3.94
N PHE A 311 19.89 -18.39 -4.03
CA PHE A 311 18.61 -18.10 -4.64
C PHE A 311 18.74 -17.52 -6.06
N GLY A 312 19.97 -17.47 -6.60
CA GLY A 312 20.25 -16.94 -7.93
C GLY A 312 20.43 -15.41 -8.00
N TYR A 313 20.56 -14.74 -6.85
CA TYR A 313 20.77 -13.29 -6.76
C TYR A 313 22.21 -12.96 -6.37
N LYS A 314 22.69 -11.77 -6.75
CA LYS A 314 24.07 -11.34 -6.41
C LYS A 314 24.14 -10.84 -4.97
N CYS A 315 25.35 -10.64 -4.46
CA CYS A 315 25.53 -9.82 -3.27
C CYS A 315 25.48 -8.35 -3.57
N CYS A 316 24.98 -7.57 -2.61
CA CYS A 316 25.09 -6.13 -2.67
C CYS A 316 26.57 -5.73 -2.50
N SER A 317 26.99 -4.72 -3.25
CA SER A 317 28.32 -4.14 -3.19
C SER A 317 28.61 -3.62 -1.78
N PRO A 318 29.86 -3.71 -1.29
CA PRO A 318 30.25 -3.14 0.00
C PRO A 318 29.84 -1.66 0.08
N GLY A 319 29.04 -1.32 1.10
CA GLY A 319 28.48 0.02 1.30
C GLY A 319 27.00 0.17 0.92
N ASN A 320 26.39 -0.81 0.24
CA ASN A 320 24.94 -0.89 0.14
C ASN A 320 24.37 -1.59 1.37
N THR A 321 24.11 -0.79 2.39
CA THR A 321 23.56 -1.23 3.66
C THR A 321 22.04 -1.09 3.71
N TYR A 322 21.38 -0.66 2.63
CA TYR A 322 19.96 -0.31 2.69
C TYR A 322 19.08 -1.54 2.45
N VAL A 323 18.41 -2.00 3.49
CA VAL A 323 17.47 -3.13 3.45
C VAL A 323 16.13 -2.67 2.89
N ILE A 324 15.72 -3.30 1.79
CA ILE A 324 14.42 -3.13 1.16
C ILE A 324 13.38 -4.02 1.84
N THR A 325 13.76 -5.24 2.18
CA THR A 325 12.93 -6.22 2.91
C THR A 325 13.83 -7.24 3.59
N THR A 326 13.33 -7.93 4.60
CA THR A 326 14.02 -9.06 5.25
C THR A 326 13.09 -10.25 5.28
N ASP A 327 13.60 -11.42 4.91
CA ASP A 327 12.90 -12.70 5.01
C ASP A 327 13.76 -13.71 5.80
N ASP A 328 13.33 -14.98 5.82
CA ASP A 328 14.05 -16.08 6.48
C ASP A 328 15.46 -16.33 5.90
N SER A 329 15.73 -15.83 4.69
CA SER A 329 17.01 -15.99 4.00
C SER A 329 17.98 -14.87 4.37
N GLY A 330 17.48 -13.67 4.61
CA GLY A 330 18.25 -12.53 5.09
C GLY A 330 17.74 -11.18 4.61
N ALA A 331 18.59 -10.17 4.78
CA ALA A 331 18.28 -8.79 4.45
C ALA A 331 18.52 -8.47 2.96
N TRP A 332 17.48 -8.17 2.21
CA TRP A 332 17.56 -7.91 0.76
C TRP A 332 17.77 -6.44 0.45
N GLY A 333 18.67 -6.15 -0.49
CA GLY A 333 18.88 -4.84 -1.11
C GLY A 333 18.66 -4.90 -2.62
N VAL A 334 18.87 -3.77 -3.30
CA VAL A 334 18.82 -3.72 -4.78
C VAL A 334 19.97 -2.87 -5.32
N GLU A 335 20.65 -3.36 -6.37
CA GLU A 335 21.72 -2.66 -7.09
C GLU A 335 21.55 -2.80 -8.59
N ASN A 336 21.76 -1.71 -9.35
CA ASN A 336 21.65 -1.72 -10.81
C ASN A 336 20.32 -2.32 -11.32
N ASN A 337 19.24 -2.10 -10.57
CA ASN A 337 17.90 -2.66 -10.79
C ASN A 337 17.77 -4.18 -10.63
N GLU A 338 18.72 -4.84 -9.97
CA GLU A 338 18.68 -6.26 -9.64
C GLU A 338 18.67 -6.44 -8.12
N TRP A 339 17.82 -7.35 -7.63
CA TRP A 339 17.83 -7.76 -6.22
C TRP A 339 19.18 -8.36 -5.83
N CYS A 340 19.63 -8.04 -4.62
CA CYS A 340 20.88 -8.52 -4.07
C CYS A 340 20.76 -8.81 -2.57
N GLY A 341 21.56 -9.77 -2.07
CA GLY A 341 21.65 -10.05 -0.64
C GLY A 341 22.60 -9.08 0.05
N ILE A 342 22.13 -8.43 1.11
CA ILE A 342 22.98 -7.60 1.96
C ILE A 342 23.69 -8.54 2.93
N VAL A 343 25.02 -8.49 2.90
CA VAL A 343 25.87 -9.16 3.88
C VAL A 343 26.25 -8.10 4.90
N LYS A 344 25.93 -8.35 6.18
CA LYS A 344 26.34 -7.45 7.26
C LYS A 344 27.85 -7.29 7.23
N ASP A 345 28.32 -6.05 7.16
CA ASP A 345 29.72 -5.75 7.44
C ASP A 345 29.91 -5.96 8.95
N PRO A 346 30.73 -6.94 9.38
CA PRO A 346 30.98 -7.18 10.81
C PRO A 346 31.66 -5.99 11.50
N GLU A 347 32.17 -4.99 10.76
CA GLU A 347 32.73 -3.76 11.32
C GLU A 347 31.72 -2.59 11.42
N ASP A 348 30.53 -2.68 10.81
CA ASP A 348 29.49 -1.64 10.95
C ASP A 348 28.66 -1.86 12.21
N THR A 349 28.96 -1.11 13.27
CA THR A 349 28.26 -1.19 14.56
C THR A 349 26.88 -0.52 14.55
N CYS A 350 26.48 0.09 13.43
CA CYS A 350 25.26 0.86 13.34
C CYS A 350 24.08 0.02 12.85
N TRP A 351 23.25 -0.44 13.80
CA TRP A 351 22.11 -1.31 13.52
C TRP A 351 21.01 -0.66 12.67
N ALA A 352 20.89 0.68 12.64
CA ALA A 352 19.84 1.38 11.89
C ALA A 352 20.16 1.63 10.41
N ARG A 353 21.43 1.51 9.98
CA ARG A 353 21.83 1.60 8.56
C ARG A 353 21.18 0.54 7.70
N PRO A 354 21.11 -0.74 8.15
CA PRO A 354 20.23 -1.74 7.58
C PRO A 354 18.83 -1.21 7.28
N LEU A 355 18.19 -0.54 8.22
CA LEU A 355 16.81 -0.04 8.07
C LEU A 355 16.69 1.22 7.18
N GLY A 356 17.80 1.67 6.59
CA GLY A 356 17.83 2.84 5.73
C GLY A 356 18.00 4.18 6.46
N TYR A 357 18.31 4.14 7.75
CA TYR A 357 18.51 5.32 8.58
C TYR A 357 19.99 5.53 8.94
N ALA A 358 20.39 6.78 9.13
CA ALA A 358 21.74 7.07 9.57
C ALA A 358 21.94 6.68 11.05
N CYS A 359 23.19 6.65 11.49
CA CYS A 359 23.49 6.59 12.92
C CYS A 359 23.39 7.98 13.51
N CYS A 360 22.93 8.07 14.75
CA CYS A 360 22.89 9.36 15.42
C CYS A 360 24.32 9.82 15.74
N GLU A 361 24.65 11.07 15.37
CA GLU A 361 25.91 11.70 15.77
C GLU A 361 26.00 11.86 17.29
N SER A 362 24.84 11.99 17.94
CA SER A 362 24.71 11.98 19.40
C SER A 362 23.33 11.45 19.80
N CYS A 363 23.28 10.72 20.91
CA CYS A 363 22.04 10.17 21.48
C CYS A 363 21.61 10.90 22.74
N SER A 364 21.70 12.23 22.70
CA SER A 364 21.33 13.06 23.85
C SER A 364 19.85 13.01 24.20
N PHE A 365 19.00 12.54 23.29
CA PHE A 365 17.56 12.39 23.52
C PHE A 365 17.04 11.19 22.72
N ILE A 366 16.50 10.18 23.40
CA ILE A 366 15.83 9.04 22.77
C ILE A 366 14.36 9.42 22.57
N ILE A 367 13.88 9.37 21.33
CA ILE A 367 12.47 9.66 21.01
C ILE A 367 11.60 8.44 21.28
N THR A 368 12.08 7.26 20.87
CA THR A 368 11.39 5.98 21.06
C THR A 368 12.40 4.84 21.05
N SER A 369 12.00 3.70 21.59
CA SER A 369 12.77 2.46 21.58
C SER A 369 11.87 1.33 21.09
N ASP A 370 12.41 0.42 20.28
CA ASP A 370 11.72 -0.77 19.79
C ASP A 370 12.67 -2.00 19.79
N ASP A 371 12.26 -3.07 19.11
CA ASP A 371 13.04 -4.31 19.02
C ASP A 371 14.33 -4.15 18.20
N ASP A 372 14.45 -3.10 17.37
CA ASP A 372 15.64 -2.80 16.60
C ASP A 372 16.64 -1.96 17.41
N GLY A 373 16.16 -1.00 18.20
CA GLY A 373 16.97 -0.28 19.18
C GLY A 373 16.43 1.09 19.58
N ASP A 374 17.32 1.94 20.11
CA ASP A 374 16.97 3.29 20.53
C ASP A 374 17.01 4.27 19.36
N TRP A 375 15.89 4.94 19.07
CA TRP A 375 15.78 5.88 17.97
C TRP A 375 15.85 7.34 18.43
N SER A 376 16.53 8.16 17.64
CA SER A 376 16.55 9.62 17.80
C SER A 376 16.39 10.32 16.45
N VAL A 377 16.56 11.64 16.44
CA VAL A 377 16.62 12.46 15.22
C VAL A 377 17.94 13.21 15.16
N ASN A 378 18.52 13.28 13.97
CA ASN A 378 19.73 14.07 13.74
C ASN A 378 19.41 15.58 13.66
N SER A 379 20.45 16.40 13.48
CA SER A 379 20.32 17.86 13.39
C SER A 379 19.42 18.34 12.24
N ASP A 380 19.20 17.50 11.22
CA ASP A 380 18.35 17.80 10.07
C ASP A 380 16.91 17.32 10.27
N GLY A 381 16.59 16.75 11.44
CA GLY A 381 15.27 16.22 11.79
C GLY A 381 14.94 14.85 11.20
N ASN A 382 15.95 14.16 10.64
CA ASN A 382 15.79 12.80 10.11
C ASN A 382 16.02 11.76 11.21
N TRP A 383 15.24 10.69 11.20
CA TRP A 383 15.41 9.56 12.12
C TRP A 383 16.81 8.93 11.97
N CYS A 384 17.37 8.54 13.11
CA CYS A 384 18.65 7.87 13.21
C CYS A 384 18.64 6.84 14.36
N GLY A 385 19.45 5.80 14.24
CA GLY A 385 19.63 4.81 15.31
C GLY A 385 20.78 5.17 16.25
N CYS A 386 20.55 4.96 17.54
CA CYS A 386 21.55 5.17 18.59
C CYS A 386 22.44 3.95 18.78
N ILE A 387 23.76 4.18 18.74
CA ILE A 387 24.80 3.15 18.95
C ILE A 387 25.34 3.26 20.37
#